data_AF-A0A0D2U7C6-F1
#
_entry.id   AF-A0A0D2U7C6-F1
#
_cell.length_a   1.000
_cell.length_b   1.000
_cell.length_c   1.000
_cell.angle_alpha   90.00
_cell.angle_beta   90.00
_cell.angle_gamma   90.00
#
_symmetry.space_group_name_H-M   'P 1'
#
loop_
_entity.id
_entity.type
_entity.pdbx_description
1 polymer ?
#
loop_
_entity_poly.entity_id
_entity_poly.type
_entity_poly.pdbx_seq_one_letter_code
_entity_poly.pdbx_strand_id
1 'polypeptide(L)'
;MKKEDTVKLISAEGMEFVIDKEAAMVSQTIRNMLTSPGGFAEAEHGEVTFPEISAVILEKICQYFYWSLQYSRFGFFIFYFLGSVSCFFYL
;
A
#
# COMPACT_ATOMS: atom_id res chain seq x y z
N MET A 1 15.82 13.94 6.96
CA MET A 1 14.79 13.34 6.08
C MET A 1 15.16 11.88 5.94
N LYS A 2 14.45 10.97 6.61
CA LYS A 2 14.73 9.53 6.49
C LYS A 2 14.30 9.11 5.09
N LYS A 3 15.28 8.68 4.28
CA LYS A 3 15.07 8.23 2.90
C LYS A 3 14.38 6.86 2.82
N GLU A 4 14.11 6.26 3.98
CA GLU A 4 13.66 4.86 4.14
C GLU A 4 12.14 4.70 4.22
N ASP A 5 11.40 5.82 4.28
CA ASP A 5 9.96 5.86 4.54
C ASP A 5 9.13 6.16 3.28
N THR A 6 9.74 6.36 2.12
CA THR A 6 9.04 6.57 0.84
C THR A 6 9.46 5.53 -0.20
N VAL A 7 8.56 5.22 -1.12
CA VAL A 7 8.79 4.30 -2.24
C VAL A 7 8.43 4.97 -3.55
N LYS A 8 9.11 4.59 -4.63
CA LYS A 8 8.80 5.07 -5.97
C LYS A 8 8.09 4.00 -6.77
N LEU A 9 6.97 4.37 -7.40
CA LEU A 9 6.27 3.52 -8.35
C LEU A 9 6.46 4.10 -9.74
N ILE A 10 6.93 3.30 -10.69
CA ILE A 10 7.24 3.72 -12.06
C ILE A 10 6.20 3.11 -13.00
N SER A 11 5.52 3.93 -13.79
CA SER A 11 4.54 3.46 -14.77
C SER A 11 5.19 2.86 -16.03
N ALA A 12 4.38 2.25 -16.89
CA ALA A 12 4.82 1.73 -18.19
C ALA A 12 5.44 2.80 -19.10
N GLU A 13 5.04 4.06 -18.90
CA GLU A 13 5.54 5.22 -19.66
C GLU A 13 6.81 5.82 -19.03
N GLY A 14 7.29 5.25 -17.93
CA GLY A 14 8.45 5.75 -17.19
C GLY A 14 8.14 6.92 -16.26
N MET A 15 6.87 7.17 -15.94
CA MET A 15 6.50 8.23 -15.00
C MET A 15 6.72 7.76 -13.56
N GLU A 16 7.45 8.54 -12.77
CA GLU A 16 7.79 8.24 -11.39
C GLU A 16 6.78 8.87 -10.41
N PHE A 17 6.20 8.04 -9.54
CA PHE A 17 5.31 8.46 -8.47
C PHE A 17 5.94 8.14 -7.12
N VAL A 18 6.22 9.17 -6.32
CA VAL A 18 6.77 9.02 -4.97
C VAL A 18 5.63 8.99 -3.96
N ILE A 19 5.52 7.91 -3.19
CA ILE A 19 4.48 7.75 -2.16
C ILE A 19 5.09 7.29 -0.84
N ASP A 20 4.36 7.52 0.27
CA ASP A 20 4.76 7.00 1.57
C ASP A 20 4.72 5.47 1.60
N LYS A 21 5.73 4.86 2.22
CA LYS A 21 5.87 3.42 2.37
C LYS A 21 4.69 2.82 3.14
N GLU A 22 4.17 3.53 4.15
CA GLU A 22 2.98 3.11 4.89
C GLU A 22 1.75 2.98 3.97
N ALA A 23 1.54 3.95 3.08
CA ALA A 23 0.45 3.93 2.11
C ALA A 23 0.65 2.80 1.08
N ALA A 24 1.87 2.61 0.59
CA ALA A 24 2.20 1.54 -0.36
C ALA A 24 2.02 0.14 0.25
N MET A 25 2.34 -0.02 1.54
CA MET A 25 2.20 -1.26 2.29
C MET A 25 0.74 -1.66 2.53
N VAL A 26 -0.24 -0.79 2.25
CA VAL A 26 -1.66 -1.18 2.23
C VAL A 26 -1.91 -2.28 1.20
N SER A 27 -1.16 -2.27 0.08
CA SER A 27 -1.18 -3.35 -0.91
C SER A 27 -0.26 -4.49 -0.50
N GLN A 28 -0.85 -5.69 -0.34
CA GLN A 28 -0.09 -6.90 -0.05
C GLN A 28 0.91 -7.24 -1.19
N THR A 29 0.53 -6.97 -2.44
CA THR A 29 1.38 -7.22 -3.60
C THR A 29 2.62 -6.34 -3.58
N ILE A 30 2.46 -5.03 -3.33
CA ILE A 30 3.60 -4.10 -3.25
C ILE A 30 4.49 -4.43 -2.05
N ARG A 31 3.89 -4.77 -0.91
CA ARG A 31 4.64 -5.26 0.26
C ARG A 31 5.50 -6.47 -0.09
N ASN A 32 4.92 -7.45 -0.78
CA ASN A 32 5.65 -8.64 -1.20
C ASN A 32 6.77 -8.28 -2.19
N MET A 33 6.54 -7.39 -3.15
CA MET A 33 7.58 -6.94 -4.09
C MET A 33 8.75 -6.23 -3.38
N LEU A 34 8.47 -5.40 -2.37
CA LEU A 34 9.49 -4.69 -1.60
C LEU A 34 10.21 -5.55 -0.54
N THR A 35 9.58 -6.62 -0.06
CA THR A 35 10.10 -7.45 1.05
C THR A 35 10.59 -8.81 0.59
N SER A 36 10.32 -9.21 -0.66
CA SER A 36 10.68 -10.53 -1.15
C SER A 36 12.21 -10.66 -1.29
N PRO A 37 12.83 -11.67 -0.64
CA PRO A 37 14.30 -11.86 -0.62
C PRO A 37 14.87 -12.38 -1.96
N GLY A 38 14.16 -12.20 -3.07
CA GLY A 38 14.54 -12.66 -4.42
C GLY A 38 14.59 -11.54 -5.49
N GLY A 39 14.13 -10.33 -5.18
CA GLY A 39 14.05 -9.18 -6.10
C GLY A 39 15.11 -8.11 -5.79
N PHE A 40 16.38 -8.50 -5.88
CA PHE A 40 17.54 -7.83 -5.28
C PHE A 40 17.88 -6.41 -5.79
N ALA A 41 17.08 -5.79 -6.68
CA ALA A 41 17.30 -4.41 -7.12
C ALA A 41 16.20 -3.45 -6.63
N GLU A 42 14.93 -3.87 -6.69
CA GLU A 42 13.78 -3.05 -6.30
C GLU A 42 13.66 -2.86 -4.79
N ALA A 43 14.00 -3.89 -4.01
CA ALA A 43 13.93 -3.85 -2.55
C ALA A 43 15.01 -2.95 -1.91
N GLU A 44 16.17 -2.81 -2.56
CA GLU A 44 17.30 -2.05 -2.02
C GLU A 44 17.15 -0.53 -2.24
N HIS A 45 16.47 -0.12 -3.32
CA HIS A 45 16.20 1.28 -3.63
C HIS A 45 14.77 1.75 -3.29
N GLY A 46 13.85 0.82 -2.98
CA GLY A 46 12.44 1.15 -2.73
C GLY A 46 11.71 1.60 -3.99
N GLU A 47 12.11 1.07 -5.15
CA GLU A 47 11.57 1.44 -6.46
C GLU A 47 10.87 0.22 -7.06
N VAL A 48 9.66 0.39 -7.58
CA VAL A 48 8.86 -0.68 -8.18
C VAL A 48 8.38 -0.25 -9.55
N THR A 49 8.74 -1.00 -10.58
CA THR A 49 8.33 -0.72 -11.97
C THR A 49 7.12 -1.55 -12.37
N PHE A 50 6.14 -0.91 -12.99
CA PHE A 50 4.93 -1.55 -13.53
C PHE A 50 4.86 -1.40 -15.05
N PRO A 51 5.41 -2.35 -15.82
CA PRO A 51 5.42 -2.27 -17.29
C PRO A 51 4.03 -2.39 -17.94
N GLU A 52 3.03 -2.86 -17.20
CA GLU A 52 1.67 -3.08 -17.73
C GLU A 52 0.67 -1.97 -17.32
N ILE A 53 1.06 -1.05 -16.44
CA ILE A 53 0.15 -0.03 -15.87
C ILE A 53 0.49 1.35 -16.43
N SER A 54 -0.49 2.01 -17.06
CA SER A 54 -0.33 3.38 -17.55
C SER A 54 -0.26 4.41 -16.42
N ALA A 55 0.34 5.58 -16.67
CA ALA A 55 0.51 6.61 -15.66
C ALA A 55 -0.82 7.07 -15.02
N VAL A 56 -1.87 7.21 -15.84
CA VAL A 56 -3.21 7.64 -15.38
C VAL A 56 -3.82 6.63 -14.40
N ILE A 57 -3.64 5.33 -14.65
CA ILE A 57 -4.14 4.28 -13.76
C ILE A 57 -3.31 4.26 -12.47
N LEU A 58 -1.99 4.37 -12.59
CA LEU A 58 -1.09 4.39 -11.44
C LEU A 58 -1.37 5.57 -10.50
N GLU A 59 -1.71 6.75 -11.04
CA GLU A 59 -2.15 7.91 -10.26
C GLU A 59 -3.40 7.59 -9.42
N LYS A 60 -4.39 6.91 -10.01
CA LYS A 60 -5.61 6.49 -9.30
C LYS A 60 -5.33 5.45 -8.22
N ILE A 61 -4.40 4.54 -8.49
CA ILE A 61 -3.93 3.56 -7.49
C ILE A 61 -3.27 4.28 -6.31
N CYS A 62 -2.42 5.29 -6.58
CA CYS A 62 -1.80 6.09 -5.52
C CYS A 62 -2.84 6.84 -4.69
N GLN A 63 -3.85 7.46 -5.33
CA GLN A 63 -4.98 8.10 -4.64
C GLN A 63 -5.73 7.10 -3.75
N TYR A 64 -5.96 5.88 -4.24
CA TYR A 64 -6.60 4.81 -3.48
C TYR A 64 -5.77 4.36 -2.26
N PHE A 65 -4.44 4.28 -2.37
CA PHE A 65 -3.60 3.91 -1.23
C PHE A 65 -3.72 4.89 -0.07
N TYR A 66 -3.69 6.21 -0.34
CA TYR A 66 -3.90 7.21 0.71
C TYR A 66 -5.33 7.18 1.27
N TRP A 67 -6.33 7.03 0.40
CA TRP A 67 -7.72 6.89 0.85
C TRP A 67 -7.90 5.68 1.78
N SER A 68 -7.34 4.53 1.38
CA SER A 68 -7.40 3.29 2.15
C SER A 68 -6.60 3.39 3.45
N LEU A 69 -5.43 4.03 3.45
CA LEU A 69 -4.65 4.29 4.68
C LEU A 69 -5.45 5.12 5.69
N GLN A 70 -6.12 6.18 5.23
CA GLN A 70 -6.95 7.03 6.10
C GLN A 70 -8.20 6.31 6.60
N TYR A 71 -8.88 5.54 5.75
CA TYR A 71 -10.13 4.87 6.11
C TYR A 71 -9.92 3.54 6.85
N SER A 72 -8.81 2.84 6.63
CA SER A 72 -8.42 1.66 7.41
C SER A 72 -8.27 2.00 8.89
N ARG A 73 -7.80 3.23 9.22
CA ARG A 73 -7.76 3.74 10.59
C ARG A 73 -9.16 3.98 11.19
N PHE A 74 -10.17 4.25 10.35
CA PHE A 74 -11.56 4.50 10.77
C PHE A 74 -12.42 3.22 10.83
N GLY A 75 -12.11 2.20 10.02
CA GLY A 75 -12.79 0.90 10.06
C GLY A 75 -12.58 0.13 11.36
N PHE A 76 -11.47 0.37 12.05
CA PHE A 76 -11.22 -0.19 13.38
C PHE A 76 -12.20 0.35 14.44
N PHE A 77 -12.72 1.57 14.28
CA PHE A 77 -13.66 2.18 15.22
C PHE A 77 -15.08 1.59 15.12
N ILE A 78 -15.51 1.16 13.92
CA ILE A 78 -16.82 0.53 13.73
C ILE A 78 -16.81 -0.93 14.22
N PHE A 79 -15.70 -1.66 14.08
CA PHE A 79 -15.59 -3.02 14.64
C PHE A 79 -15.42 -3.04 16.16
N TYR A 80 -14.71 -2.07 16.77
CA TYR A 80 -14.59 -2.02 18.24
C TYR A 80 -15.84 -1.52 18.95
N PHE A 81 -16.66 -0.67 18.33
CA PHE A 81 -17.89 -0.20 18.97
C PHE A 81 -19.07 -1.16 18.81
N LEU A 82 -19.09 -2.01 17.76
CA LEU A 82 -20.05 -3.11 17.64
C LEU A 82 -19.58 -4.43 18.27
N GLY A 83 -18.29 -4.57 18.61
CA GLY A 83 -17.70 -5.79 19.18
C GLY A 83 -17.95 -6.04 20.68
N SER A 84 -18.75 -5.22 21.37
CA SER A 84 -19.16 -5.47 22.78
C SER A 84 -20.60 -5.98 22.93
N VAL A 85 -21.29 -6.31 21.84
CA VAL A 85 -22.60 -6.99 21.94
C VAL A 85 -22.62 -8.18 21.00
N SER A 86 -22.18 -9.34 21.52
CA SER A 86 -22.73 -10.69 21.29
C SER A 86 -21.64 -11.74 21.64
N CYS A 87 -21.37 -12.04 22.91
CA CYS A 87 -22.05 -13.14 23.63
C CYS A 87 -23.25 -13.74 22.87
N PHE A 88 -23.26 -15.07 22.69
CA PHE A 88 -24.16 -15.86 21.81
C PHE A 88 -23.79 -15.70 20.33
N PHE A 89 -23.20 -16.68 19.65
CA PHE A 89 -23.75 -18.02 19.48
C PHE A 89 -22.62 -18.88 18.88
N TYR A 90 -22.17 -19.91 19.59
CA TYR A 90 -21.62 -21.19 19.10
C TYR A 90 -20.94 -21.92 20.28
N LEU A 91 -21.76 -22.26 21.28
CA LEU A 91 -21.74 -23.57 21.93
C LEU A 91 -23.20 -24.07 21.95
#